data_AF-A0A067PVV8-F1
#
_entry.id   AF-A0A067PVV8-F1
#
_cell.length_a   1.000
_cell.length_b   1.000
_cell.length_c   1.000
_cell.angle_alpha   90.00
_cell.angle_beta   90.00
_cell.angle_gamma   90.00
#
_symmetry.space_group_name_H-M   'P 1'
#
loop_
_entity.id
_entity.type
_entity.pdbx_description
1 polymer ?
#
loop_
_entity_poly.entity_id
_entity_poly.type
_entity_poly.pdbx_seq_one_letter_code
_entity_poly.pdbx_strand_id
1 'polypeptide(L)'
;MASTALEPFRGEDDSAESGENFIHAFFRFTMEANDTKRLSIFKHFLYAGSVADQWYKALVPADLLTWATLEAAFLRRWPEVKAVVKGEEEYVEELMALKLKKEDLGKKVEVAGIEAWSHVAWANKIFKLAVGGKISGTKTYIAAVQRDLPDVIKDEVSSNHADWTVFTQAVKDIEIEYIKDGAKRIEEEADREKLMEEHIRLLESPTATIHTRLAQTSLNPPSSPTPPPCQNSNIARRPNISQIAPYRQATIPAPPLRRTTQVPLAYPAKPTEAEKTVLRTWLDELPHHPDTEVGLAAYELQRKEWARQYGLQTCIDHTKPYPLYPGTAGICTGECYRCATHGHPSNNCPALREQWLNPKETAWRRICGHHLGPFRHSAVWVNLVLPEFEEYNEYVNQYEGALDQGKAEGPSA
;
A
#
# COMPACT_ATOMS: atom_id res chain seq x y z
N MET A 1 -15.51 -1.73 -8.03
CA MET A 1 -15.37 -1.56 -9.49
C MET A 1 -14.95 -0.12 -9.72
N ALA A 2 -13.72 0.10 -10.21
CA ALA A 2 -13.22 1.45 -10.46
C ALA A 2 -13.95 2.02 -11.67
N SER A 3 -14.76 3.05 -11.47
CA SER A 3 -15.40 3.78 -12.57
C SER A 3 -14.30 4.35 -13.45
N THR A 4 -14.19 3.85 -14.69
CA THR A 4 -13.23 4.30 -15.70
C THR A 4 -13.66 5.60 -16.38
N ALA A 5 -14.75 6.23 -15.91
CA ALA A 5 -15.27 7.47 -16.44
C ALA A 5 -15.18 8.56 -15.36
N LEU A 6 -14.66 9.73 -15.73
CA LEU A 6 -14.84 10.94 -14.94
C LEU A 6 -16.34 11.25 -14.91
N GLU A 7 -16.94 11.22 -13.72
CA GLU A 7 -18.35 11.57 -13.56
C GLU A 7 -18.58 13.04 -13.96
N PRO A 8 -19.57 13.34 -14.81
CA PRO A 8 -19.85 14.72 -15.20
C PRO A 8 -20.31 15.54 -13.99
N PHE A 9 -19.77 16.75 -13.85
CA PHE A 9 -20.07 17.66 -12.75
C PHE A 9 -21.48 18.23 -12.87
N ARG A 10 -22.26 18.17 -11.79
CA ARG A 10 -23.64 18.67 -11.73
C ARG A 10 -23.69 20.05 -11.09
N GLY A 11 -22.85 20.28 -10.08
CA GLY A 11 -22.72 21.57 -9.40
C GLY A 11 -23.95 21.97 -8.59
N GLU A 12 -24.67 21.00 -8.06
CA GLU A 12 -25.81 21.23 -7.15
C GLU A 12 -25.30 21.71 -5.79
N ASP A 13 -25.99 22.69 -5.18
CA ASP A 13 -25.52 23.37 -3.95
C ASP A 13 -25.48 22.42 -2.72
N ASP A 14 -26.23 21.31 -2.73
CA ASP A 14 -26.24 20.28 -1.68
C ASP A 14 -25.42 19.02 -2.04
N SER A 15 -24.67 19.05 -3.14
CA SER A 15 -23.89 17.89 -3.59
C SER A 15 -22.57 17.75 -2.82
N ALA A 16 -22.13 16.51 -2.63
CA ALA A 16 -20.78 16.20 -2.12
C ALA A 16 -19.68 16.49 -3.18
N GLU A 17 -20.03 17.09 -4.32
CA GLU A 17 -19.11 17.36 -5.43
C GLU A 17 -18.28 18.62 -5.11
N SER A 18 -16.97 18.46 -4.90
CA SER A 18 -16.06 19.60 -4.80
C SER A 18 -15.64 20.07 -6.20
N GLY A 19 -15.84 21.36 -6.49
CA GLY A 19 -15.44 21.97 -7.75
C GLY A 19 -13.93 21.81 -8.01
N GLU A 20 -13.09 22.01 -7.01
CA GLU A 20 -11.64 21.86 -7.14
C GLU A 20 -11.23 20.40 -7.42
N ASN A 21 -11.83 19.44 -6.70
CA ASN A 21 -11.58 18.02 -6.97
C ASN A 21 -12.01 17.64 -8.38
N PHE A 22 -13.11 18.21 -8.89
CA PHE A 22 -13.52 18.03 -10.28
C PHE A 22 -12.49 18.61 -11.25
N ILE A 23 -11.97 19.82 -11.03
CA ILE A 23 -10.92 20.40 -11.88
C ILE A 23 -9.66 19.51 -11.88
N HIS A 24 -9.21 19.05 -10.72
CA HIS A 24 -8.08 18.11 -10.62
C HIS A 24 -8.35 16.79 -11.35
N ALA A 25 -9.57 16.27 -11.25
CA ALA A 25 -9.97 15.05 -11.95
C ALA A 25 -10.07 15.27 -13.46
N PHE A 26 -10.58 16.43 -13.92
CA PHE A 26 -10.61 16.84 -15.31
C PHE A 26 -9.20 16.92 -15.91
N PHE A 27 -8.25 17.54 -15.21
CA PHE A 27 -6.85 17.57 -15.66
C PHE A 27 -6.22 16.18 -15.72
N ARG A 28 -6.43 15.36 -14.69
CA ARG A 28 -5.91 14.00 -14.64
C ARG A 28 -6.48 13.12 -15.74
N PHE A 29 -7.77 13.28 -16.04
CA PHE A 29 -8.47 12.46 -17.03
C PHE A 29 -8.16 12.90 -18.46
N THR A 30 -8.17 14.20 -18.73
CA THR A 30 -7.92 14.71 -20.09
C THR A 30 -6.45 14.69 -20.47
N MET A 31 -5.54 14.87 -19.50
CA MET A 31 -4.10 15.07 -19.71
C MET A 31 -3.79 16.13 -20.79
N GLU A 32 -4.75 16.99 -21.10
CA GLU A 32 -4.63 17.93 -22.21
C GLU A 32 -3.72 19.06 -21.75
N ALA A 33 -2.72 19.40 -22.56
CA ALA A 33 -1.75 20.46 -22.25
C ALA A 33 -2.14 21.80 -22.92
N ASN A 34 -3.04 21.76 -23.90
CA ASN A 34 -3.45 22.92 -24.68
C ASN A 34 -4.74 23.54 -24.14
N ASP A 35 -4.66 24.79 -23.68
CA ASP A 35 -5.79 25.54 -23.12
C ASP A 35 -6.97 25.70 -24.08
N THR A 36 -6.73 25.89 -25.37
CA THR A 36 -7.79 25.99 -26.38
C THR A 36 -8.57 24.68 -26.50
N LYS A 37 -7.86 23.55 -26.44
CA LYS A 37 -8.51 22.24 -26.42
C LYS A 37 -9.25 22.01 -25.11
N ARG A 38 -8.66 22.35 -23.96
CA ARG A 38 -9.30 22.26 -22.63
C ARG A 38 -10.63 23.00 -22.61
N LEU A 39 -10.65 24.25 -23.08
CA LEU A 39 -11.87 25.05 -23.23
C LEU A 39 -12.91 24.34 -24.10
N SER A 40 -12.50 23.80 -25.24
CA SER A 40 -13.45 23.14 -26.16
C SER A 40 -14.10 21.90 -25.55
N ILE A 41 -13.36 21.15 -24.73
CA ILE A 41 -13.81 19.87 -24.17
C ILE A 41 -14.49 20.01 -22.81
N PHE A 42 -14.23 21.08 -22.05
CA PHE A 42 -14.74 21.28 -20.68
C PHE A 42 -16.25 21.11 -20.58
N LYS A 43 -17.01 21.68 -21.51
CA LYS A 43 -18.48 21.55 -21.57
C LYS A 43 -18.99 20.11 -21.60
N HIS A 44 -18.19 19.17 -22.10
CA HIS A 44 -18.57 17.75 -22.20
C HIS A 44 -18.43 17.02 -20.86
N PHE A 45 -17.80 17.65 -19.87
CA PHE A 45 -17.66 17.15 -18.51
C PHE A 45 -18.68 17.77 -17.54
N LEU A 46 -19.63 18.55 -18.06
CA LEU A 46 -20.77 19.05 -17.31
C LEU A 46 -21.98 18.18 -17.61
N TYR A 47 -22.76 17.83 -16.58
CA TYR A 47 -23.95 17.02 -16.77
C TYR A 47 -25.02 17.84 -17.51
N ALA A 48 -25.52 17.35 -18.65
CA ALA A 48 -26.50 18.08 -19.45
C ALA A 48 -27.77 18.43 -18.65
N GLY A 49 -28.17 19.70 -18.68
CA GLY A 49 -29.33 20.21 -17.95
C GLY A 49 -29.10 20.49 -16.46
N SER A 50 -27.91 20.19 -15.92
CA SER A 50 -27.54 20.49 -14.54
C SER A 50 -27.34 21.98 -14.28
N VAL A 51 -27.19 22.35 -13.00
CA VAL A 51 -26.84 23.72 -12.57
C VAL A 51 -25.53 24.15 -13.21
N ALA A 52 -24.55 23.25 -13.31
CA ALA A 52 -23.26 23.54 -13.93
C ALA A 52 -23.36 23.79 -15.44
N ASP A 53 -24.14 22.99 -16.17
CA ASP A 53 -24.37 23.19 -17.62
C ASP A 53 -25.13 24.49 -17.90
N GLN A 54 -26.12 24.83 -17.06
CA GLN A 54 -26.85 26.10 -17.16
C GLN A 54 -25.95 27.30 -16.86
N TRP A 55 -25.11 27.20 -15.83
CA TRP A 55 -24.11 28.23 -15.51
C TRP A 55 -23.13 28.43 -16.67
N TYR A 56 -22.58 27.35 -17.24
CA TYR A 56 -21.63 27.43 -18.34
C TYR A 56 -22.23 28.11 -19.58
N LYS A 57 -23.50 27.83 -19.89
CA LYS A 57 -24.25 28.49 -20.98
C LYS A 57 -24.53 29.97 -20.73
N ALA A 58 -24.56 30.40 -19.47
CA ALA A 58 -24.80 31.79 -19.07
C ALA A 58 -23.50 32.61 -18.94
N LEU A 59 -22.32 32.00 -19.12
CA LEU A 59 -21.04 32.71 -19.09
C LEU A 59 -20.93 33.74 -20.22
N VAL A 60 -20.32 34.88 -19.89
CA VAL A 60 -20.03 35.90 -20.90
C VAL A 60 -18.88 35.43 -21.79
N PRO A 61 -18.81 35.88 -23.06
CA PRO A 61 -17.73 35.48 -23.97
C PRO A 61 -16.32 35.73 -23.43
N ALA A 62 -16.15 36.77 -22.60
CA ALA A 62 -14.87 37.10 -21.95
C ALA A 62 -14.38 36.00 -21.00
N ASP A 63 -15.29 35.31 -20.30
CA ASP A 63 -14.94 34.23 -19.38
C ASP A 63 -14.50 32.96 -20.13
N LEU A 64 -14.91 32.82 -21.39
CA LEU A 64 -14.59 31.69 -22.27
C LEU A 64 -13.36 31.93 -23.16
N LEU A 65 -12.66 33.06 -23.02
CA LEU A 65 -11.49 33.40 -23.85
C LEU A 65 -10.26 32.56 -23.53
N THR A 66 -10.02 32.29 -22.25
CA THR A 66 -8.83 31.57 -21.78
C THR A 66 -9.24 30.55 -20.74
N TRP A 67 -8.43 29.50 -20.57
CA TRP A 67 -8.67 28.53 -19.51
C TRP A 67 -8.66 29.21 -18.13
N ALA A 68 -7.72 30.12 -17.89
CA ALA A 68 -7.62 30.85 -16.63
C ALA A 68 -8.89 31.66 -16.29
N THR A 69 -9.52 32.30 -17.29
CA THR A 69 -10.76 33.05 -17.06
C THR A 69 -11.94 32.14 -16.75
N LEU A 70 -12.03 30.98 -17.42
CA LEU A 70 -13.07 29.99 -17.16
C LEU A 70 -12.91 29.35 -15.79
N GLU A 71 -11.68 28.97 -15.42
CA GLU A 71 -11.35 28.38 -14.13
C GLU A 71 -11.64 29.35 -12.98
N ALA A 72 -11.24 30.63 -13.12
CA ALA A 72 -11.57 31.66 -12.15
C ALA A 72 -13.08 31.86 -11.98
N ALA A 73 -13.84 31.87 -13.09
CA ALA A 73 -15.30 31.95 -13.04
C ALA A 73 -15.92 30.71 -12.38
N PHE A 74 -15.36 29.52 -12.63
CA PHE A 74 -15.82 28.26 -12.07
C PHE A 74 -15.60 28.19 -10.55
N LEU A 75 -14.38 28.46 -10.09
CA LEU A 75 -14.04 28.46 -8.66
C LEU A 75 -14.73 29.61 -7.89
N ARG A 76 -15.16 30.66 -8.58
CA ARG A 76 -16.05 31.68 -7.99
C ARG A 76 -17.46 31.15 -7.73
N ARG A 77 -18.00 30.26 -8.56
CA ARG A 77 -19.34 29.66 -8.39
C ARG A 77 -19.32 28.46 -7.43
N TRP A 78 -18.26 27.66 -7.46
CA TRP A 78 -18.02 26.54 -6.55
C TRP A 78 -16.67 26.72 -5.85
N PRO A 79 -16.63 27.50 -4.75
CA PRO A 79 -15.41 27.77 -4.00
C PRO A 79 -14.78 26.52 -3.39
N GLU A 80 -13.47 26.58 -3.16
CA GLU A 80 -12.74 25.58 -2.40
C GLU A 80 -13.33 25.42 -0.99
N VAL A 81 -13.70 24.19 -0.65
CA VAL A 81 -14.00 23.82 0.73
C VAL A 81 -12.67 23.69 1.45
N LYS A 82 -12.28 24.73 2.20
CA LYS A 82 -11.06 24.68 3.01
C LYS A 82 -11.11 23.48 3.94
N ALA A 83 -10.17 22.55 3.74
CA ALA A 83 -9.99 21.44 4.67
C ALA A 83 -9.72 22.03 6.07
N VAL A 84 -10.44 21.55 7.09
CA VAL A 84 -10.11 21.87 8.48
C VAL A 84 -8.74 21.30 8.75
N VAL A 85 -7.73 22.16 8.81
CA VAL A 85 -6.37 21.79 9.20
C VAL A 85 -6.42 21.56 10.70
N LYS A 86 -6.17 20.33 11.13
CA LYS A 86 -6.04 20.02 12.55
C LYS A 86 -5.02 20.96 13.19
N GLY A 87 -5.40 21.58 14.30
CA GLY A 87 -4.49 22.46 15.06
C GLY A 87 -3.32 21.69 15.66
N GLU A 88 -2.27 22.41 16.07
CA GLU A 88 -1.11 21.81 16.74
C GLU A 88 -1.55 21.10 18.04
N GLU A 89 -2.49 21.70 18.77
CA GLU A 89 -3.07 21.14 19.99
C GLU A 89 -3.83 19.83 19.73
N GLU A 90 -4.61 19.76 18.64
CA GLU A 90 -5.35 18.53 18.28
C GLU A 90 -4.39 17.37 17.96
N TYR A 91 -3.26 17.66 17.31
CA TYR A 91 -2.22 16.65 17.08
C TYR A 91 -1.60 16.15 18.38
N VAL A 92 -1.35 17.05 19.34
CA VAL A 92 -0.81 16.69 20.64
C VAL A 92 -1.83 15.87 21.45
N GLU A 93 -3.12 16.23 21.41
CA GLU A 93 -4.18 15.45 22.05
C GLU A 93 -4.28 14.03 21.46
N GLU A 94 -4.26 13.90 20.13
CA GLU A 94 -4.23 12.60 19.46
C GLU A 94 -2.97 11.79 19.78
N LEU A 95 -1.82 12.46 19.88
CA LEU A 95 -0.55 11.83 20.26
C LEU A 95 -0.63 11.24 21.67
N MET A 96 -1.18 11.98 22.62
CA MET A 96 -1.34 11.56 24.00
C MET A 96 -2.40 10.47 24.17
N ALA A 97 -3.41 10.44 23.30
CA ALA A 97 -4.45 9.40 23.29
C ALA A 97 -4.01 8.10 22.58
N LEU A 98 -2.96 8.14 21.74
CA LEU A 98 -2.56 6.99 20.92
C LEU A 98 -1.81 5.94 21.75
N LYS A 99 -2.49 4.83 22.04
CA LYS A 99 -1.92 3.69 22.79
C LYS A 99 -1.66 2.49 21.90
N LEU A 100 -0.53 1.80 22.17
CA LEU A 100 -0.29 0.46 21.66
C LEU A 100 -0.84 -0.55 22.66
N LYS A 101 -1.84 -1.32 22.26
CA LYS A 101 -2.47 -2.31 23.15
C LYS A 101 -1.58 -3.54 23.31
N LYS A 102 -1.65 -4.16 24.49
CA LYS A 102 -0.90 -5.40 24.79
C LYS A 102 -1.34 -6.53 23.85
N GLU A 103 -2.65 -6.59 23.57
CA GLU A 103 -3.25 -7.58 22.66
C GLU A 103 -2.76 -7.46 21.21
N ASP A 104 -2.26 -6.29 20.80
CA ASP A 104 -1.80 -6.04 19.44
C ASP A 104 -0.31 -6.33 19.25
N LEU A 105 0.43 -6.63 20.33
CA LEU A 105 1.87 -6.92 20.26
C LEU A 105 2.16 -8.15 19.40
N GLY A 106 3.21 -8.05 18.58
CA GLY A 106 3.65 -9.15 17.71
C GLY A 106 2.67 -9.51 16.58
N LYS A 107 1.61 -8.71 16.36
CA LYS A 107 0.66 -8.90 15.26
C LYS A 107 1.02 -8.03 14.06
N LYS A 108 0.61 -8.49 12.88
CA LYS A 108 0.65 -7.70 11.64
C LYS A 108 -0.62 -6.88 11.51
N VAL A 109 -0.46 -5.64 11.08
CA VAL A 109 -1.54 -4.70 10.76
C VAL A 109 -1.34 -4.17 9.34
N GLU A 110 -2.43 -3.95 8.63
CA GLU A 110 -2.38 -3.37 7.28
C GLU A 110 -2.35 -1.85 7.38
N VAL A 111 -1.28 -1.23 6.88
CA VAL A 111 -1.12 0.23 6.79
C VAL A 111 -0.91 0.59 5.33
N ALA A 112 -1.85 1.36 4.76
CA ALA A 112 -1.81 1.77 3.35
C ALA A 112 -1.64 0.60 2.36
N GLY A 113 -2.26 -0.56 2.64
CA GLY A 113 -2.17 -1.75 1.79
C GLY A 113 -0.90 -2.59 1.98
N ILE A 114 -0.08 -2.27 2.98
CA ILE A 114 1.17 -2.99 3.29
C ILE A 114 1.07 -3.57 4.71
N GLU A 115 1.40 -4.86 4.85
CA GLU A 115 1.53 -5.49 6.16
C GLU A 115 2.75 -4.93 6.91
N ALA A 116 2.52 -4.32 8.06
CA ALA A 116 3.55 -3.88 8.99
C ALA A 116 3.31 -4.50 10.36
N TRP A 117 4.37 -4.68 11.17
CA TRP A 117 4.20 -5.05 12.56
C TRP A 117 3.50 -3.94 13.35
N SER A 118 2.65 -4.29 14.30
CA SER A 118 1.84 -3.34 15.08
C SER A 118 2.66 -2.24 15.76
N HIS A 119 3.81 -2.58 16.34
CA HIS A 119 4.72 -1.61 16.98
C HIS A 119 5.34 -0.65 15.96
N VAL A 120 5.70 -1.12 14.75
CA VAL A 120 6.20 -0.28 13.65
C VAL A 120 5.09 0.66 13.14
N ALA A 121 3.89 0.14 12.95
CA ALA A 121 2.73 0.94 12.53
C ALA A 121 2.39 2.02 13.56
N TRP A 122 2.42 1.67 14.85
CA TRP A 122 2.23 2.61 15.95
C TRP A 122 3.33 3.67 15.99
N ALA A 123 4.61 3.29 15.87
CA ALA A 123 5.74 4.21 15.87
C ALA A 123 5.67 5.21 14.70
N ASN A 124 5.29 4.74 13.51
CA ASN A 124 5.09 5.61 12.34
C ASN A 124 3.91 6.58 12.55
N LYS A 125 2.82 6.12 13.18
CA LYS A 125 1.65 6.97 13.45
C LYS A 125 1.97 8.03 14.50
N ILE A 126 2.64 7.66 15.60
CA ILE A 126 2.96 8.62 16.66
C ILE A 126 4.00 9.64 16.20
N PHE A 127 4.95 9.24 15.35
CA PHE A 127 5.88 10.18 14.72
C PHE A 127 5.16 11.22 13.85
N LYS A 128 4.18 10.79 13.03
CA LYS A 128 3.36 11.72 12.23
C LYS A 128 2.61 12.72 13.08
N LEU A 129 2.06 12.29 14.22
CA LEU A 129 1.38 13.18 15.17
C LEU A 129 2.36 14.17 15.81
N ALA A 130 3.58 13.73 16.16
CA ALA A 130 4.62 14.61 16.68
C ALA A 130 5.07 15.68 15.65
N VAL A 131 5.13 15.31 14.36
CA VAL A 131 5.39 16.26 13.27
C VAL A 131 4.24 17.26 13.13
N GLY A 132 2.99 16.79 13.15
CA GLY A 132 1.80 17.64 13.08
C GLY A 132 1.70 18.64 14.24
N GLY A 133 2.06 18.20 15.45
CA GLY A 133 2.15 19.05 16.65
C GLY A 133 3.43 19.86 16.77
N LYS A 134 4.32 19.85 15.76
CA LYS A 134 5.61 20.55 15.74
C LYS A 134 6.55 20.27 16.92
N ILE A 135 6.39 19.12 17.57
CA ILE A 135 7.24 18.69 18.69
C ILE A 135 8.30 17.66 18.28
N SER A 136 8.33 17.24 17.00
CA SER A 136 9.17 16.12 16.52
C SER A 136 10.65 16.28 16.82
N GLY A 137 11.19 17.50 16.78
CA GLY A 137 12.59 17.83 17.11
C GLY A 137 12.86 18.04 18.61
N THR A 138 11.92 17.69 19.48
CA THR A 138 12.01 17.89 20.93
C THR A 138 11.72 16.59 21.68
N LYS A 139 12.16 16.52 22.94
CA LYS A 139 11.81 15.44 23.87
C LYS A 139 10.42 15.55 24.51
N THR A 140 9.64 16.55 24.11
CA THR A 140 8.36 16.88 24.75
C THR A 140 7.42 15.68 24.66
N TYR A 141 6.80 15.30 25.78
CA TYR A 141 5.88 14.16 25.94
C TYR A 141 6.44 12.75 25.72
N ILE A 142 7.69 12.57 25.29
CA ILE A 142 8.28 11.22 25.08
C ILE A 142 8.19 10.39 26.37
N ALA A 143 8.59 10.95 27.51
CA ALA A 143 8.51 10.24 28.80
C ALA A 143 7.07 9.91 29.23
N ALA A 144 6.08 10.72 28.82
CA ALA A 144 4.68 10.43 29.12
C ALA A 144 4.16 9.27 28.26
N VAL A 145 4.43 9.31 26.96
CA VAL A 145 4.05 8.25 26.01
C VAL A 145 4.79 6.94 26.30
N GLN A 146 6.07 7.00 26.65
CA GLN A 146 6.87 5.82 26.99
C GLN A 146 6.27 5.09 28.20
N ARG A 147 5.77 5.80 29.23
CA ARG A 147 5.14 5.18 30.40
C ARG A 147 3.88 4.38 30.06
N ASP A 148 3.13 4.82 29.05
CA ASP A 148 1.89 4.20 28.60
C ASP A 148 2.12 3.02 27.64
N LEU A 149 3.36 2.76 27.22
CA LEU A 149 3.70 1.60 26.40
C LEU A 149 3.62 0.29 27.20
N PRO A 150 3.36 -0.85 26.51
CA PRO A 150 3.49 -2.16 27.11
C PRO A 150 4.90 -2.41 27.66
N ASP A 151 5.00 -3.11 28.80
CA ASP A 151 6.26 -3.34 29.51
C ASP A 151 7.34 -3.96 28.61
N VAL A 152 6.95 -4.91 27.75
CA VAL A 152 7.82 -5.51 26.73
C VAL A 152 8.55 -4.43 25.91
N ILE A 153 7.87 -3.37 25.47
CA ILE A 153 8.55 -2.30 24.70
C ILE A 153 9.33 -1.36 25.61
N LYS A 154 8.83 -1.08 26.82
CA LYS A 154 9.50 -0.18 27.78
C LYS A 154 10.83 -0.72 28.27
N ASP A 155 10.98 -2.03 28.34
CA ASP A 155 12.21 -2.69 28.79
C ASP A 155 13.36 -2.46 27.81
N GLU A 156 13.07 -2.34 26.51
CA GLU A 156 14.06 -2.08 25.45
C GLU A 156 14.21 -0.58 25.12
N VAL A 157 13.16 0.22 25.32
CA VAL A 157 13.14 1.63 24.91
C VAL A 157 13.17 2.56 26.11
N SER A 158 14.30 3.26 26.23
CA SER A 158 14.53 4.32 27.22
C SER A 158 13.55 5.49 27.08
N SER A 159 13.31 6.24 28.15
CA SER A 159 12.56 7.50 28.10
C SER A 159 13.43 8.72 27.79
N ASN A 160 14.76 8.56 27.76
CA ASN A 160 15.72 9.66 27.61
C ASN A 160 16.24 9.80 26.17
N HIS A 161 15.32 9.90 25.21
CA HIS A 161 15.67 10.21 23.82
C HIS A 161 15.67 11.72 23.58
N ALA A 162 16.54 12.17 22.68
CA ALA A 162 16.68 13.59 22.35
C ALA A 162 15.43 14.16 21.67
N ASP A 163 14.81 13.36 20.80
CA ASP A 163 13.68 13.76 19.97
C ASP A 163 12.81 12.54 19.55
N TRP A 164 11.70 12.83 18.88
CA TRP A 164 10.74 11.80 18.46
C TRP A 164 11.26 10.90 17.34
N THR A 165 12.23 11.38 16.55
CA THR A 165 12.87 10.59 15.50
C THR A 165 13.65 9.45 16.14
N VAL A 166 14.50 9.77 17.11
CA VAL A 166 15.32 8.77 17.82
C VAL A 166 14.44 7.81 18.62
N PHE A 167 13.42 8.31 19.34
CA PHE A 167 12.51 7.46 20.11
C PHE A 167 11.74 6.47 19.24
N THR A 168 11.12 6.95 18.15
CA THR A 168 10.32 6.06 17.29
C THR A 168 11.20 5.12 16.47
N GLN A 169 12.44 5.50 16.18
CA GLN A 169 13.43 4.60 15.60
C GLN A 169 13.78 3.46 16.56
N ALA A 170 14.08 3.77 17.82
CA ALA A 170 14.34 2.75 18.84
C ALA A 170 13.17 1.76 18.99
N VAL A 171 11.91 2.22 18.92
CA VAL A 171 10.74 1.34 18.96
C VAL A 171 10.64 0.44 17.73
N LYS A 172 10.99 0.95 16.53
CA LYS A 172 10.95 0.17 15.28
C LYS A 172 12.03 -0.90 15.20
N ASP A 173 13.16 -0.66 15.86
CA ASP A 173 14.34 -1.53 15.79
C ASP A 173 14.33 -2.68 16.82
N ILE A 174 13.29 -2.75 17.66
CA ILE A 174 13.11 -3.86 18.59
C ILE A 174 12.96 -5.17 17.82
N GLU A 175 13.70 -6.19 18.25
CA GLU A 175 13.63 -7.51 17.63
C GLU A 175 12.22 -8.12 17.73
N ILE A 176 11.71 -8.60 16.60
CA ILE A 176 10.35 -9.12 16.54
C ILE A 176 10.14 -10.37 17.40
N GLU A 177 11.17 -11.23 17.51
CA GLU A 177 11.08 -12.45 18.32
C GLU A 177 10.96 -12.11 19.82
N TYR A 178 11.69 -11.09 20.28
CA TYR A 178 11.53 -10.56 21.64
C TYR A 178 10.10 -10.05 21.90
N ILE A 179 9.50 -9.33 20.94
CA ILE A 179 8.11 -8.85 21.06
C ILE A 179 7.11 -10.03 21.07
N LYS A 180 7.30 -11.04 20.22
CA LYS A 180 6.43 -12.23 20.19
C LYS A 180 6.52 -13.02 21.49
N ASP A 181 7.74 -13.23 22.00
CA ASP A 181 7.96 -13.91 23.28
C ASP A 181 7.32 -13.13 24.42
N GLY A 182 7.47 -11.79 24.41
CA GLY A 182 6.79 -10.90 25.34
C GLY A 182 5.26 -10.99 25.26
N ALA A 183 4.70 -11.00 24.05
CA ALA A 183 3.26 -11.13 23.83
C ALA A 183 2.73 -12.47 24.35
N LYS A 184 3.47 -13.57 24.12
CA LYS A 184 3.14 -14.90 24.65
C LYS A 184 3.15 -14.93 26.18
N ARG A 185 4.15 -14.31 26.83
CA ARG A 185 4.19 -14.20 28.29
C ARG A 185 2.98 -13.45 28.84
N ILE A 186 2.59 -12.34 28.19
CA ILE A 186 1.40 -11.56 28.57
C ILE A 186 0.12 -12.39 28.43
N GLU A 187 -0.01 -13.15 27.34
CA GLU A 187 -1.17 -14.04 27.13
C GLU A 187 -1.22 -15.15 28.19
N GLU A 188 -0.11 -15.81 28.47
CA GLU A 188 -0.03 -16.84 29.50
C GLU A 188 -0.34 -16.29 30.90
N GLU A 189 0.08 -15.06 31.22
CA GLU A 189 -0.26 -14.39 32.48
C GLU A 189 -1.74 -14.04 32.57
N ALA A 190 -2.32 -13.47 31.51
CA ALA A 190 -3.74 -13.17 31.46
C ALA A 190 -4.60 -14.43 31.62
N ASP A 191 -4.17 -15.57 31.06
CA ASP A 191 -4.87 -16.84 31.22
C ASP A 191 -4.73 -17.42 32.63
N ARG A 192 -3.56 -17.29 33.27
CA ARG A 192 -3.40 -17.64 34.69
C ARG A 192 -4.28 -16.78 35.59
N GLU A 193 -4.36 -15.48 35.34
CA GLU A 193 -5.23 -14.56 36.09
C GLU A 193 -6.71 -14.93 35.92
N LYS A 194 -7.17 -15.24 34.71
CA LYS A 194 -8.55 -15.73 34.49
C LYS A 194 -8.85 -17.01 35.26
N LEU A 195 -7.91 -17.97 35.28
CA LEU A 195 -8.07 -19.21 36.05
C LEU A 195 -8.11 -18.93 37.55
N MET A 196 -7.30 -17.99 38.04
CA MET A 196 -7.31 -17.59 39.45
C MET A 196 -8.61 -16.88 39.82
N GLU A 197 -9.10 -15.97 38.98
CA GLU A 197 -10.37 -15.27 39.18
C GLU A 197 -11.56 -16.25 39.16
N GLU A 198 -11.56 -17.22 38.24
CA GLU A 198 -12.57 -18.29 38.23
C GLU A 198 -12.52 -19.12 39.52
N HIS A 199 -11.32 -19.45 40.00
CA HIS A 199 -11.13 -20.18 41.25
C HIS A 199 -11.65 -19.40 42.45
N ILE A 200 -11.35 -18.10 42.55
CA ILE A 200 -11.87 -17.20 43.59
C ILE A 200 -13.40 -17.15 43.51
N ARG A 201 -13.97 -16.96 42.32
CA ARG A 201 -15.42 -16.93 42.11
C ARG A 201 -16.11 -18.23 42.56
N LEU A 202 -15.48 -19.39 42.37
CA LEU A 202 -16.00 -20.67 42.83
C LEU A 202 -15.93 -20.81 44.36
N LEU A 203 -14.89 -20.27 44.99
CA LEU A 203 -14.75 -20.25 46.45
C LEU A 203 -15.74 -19.29 47.13
N GLU A 204 -16.11 -18.20 46.45
CA GLU A 204 -17.08 -17.22 46.94
C GLU A 204 -18.54 -17.60 46.66
N SER A 205 -18.79 -18.66 45.88
CA SER A 205 -20.14 -19.13 45.59
C SER A 205 -20.86 -19.69 46.84
N PRO A 206 -22.17 -19.47 47.02
CA PRO A 206 -22.96 -20.09 48.09
C PRO A 206 -22.92 -21.63 48.12
N THR A 207 -22.53 -22.26 47.00
CA THR A 207 -22.30 -23.72 46.89
C THR A 207 -20.86 -24.16 47.19
N ALA A 208 -19.94 -23.26 47.53
CA ALA A 208 -18.52 -23.57 47.76
C ALA A 208 -18.32 -24.74 48.74
N THR A 209 -19.08 -24.76 49.84
CA THR A 209 -19.05 -25.85 50.83
C THR A 209 -19.48 -27.21 50.25
N ILE A 210 -20.42 -27.23 49.30
CA ILE A 210 -20.89 -28.45 48.63
C ILE A 210 -19.82 -28.94 47.64
N HIS A 211 -19.22 -28.03 46.87
CA HIS A 211 -18.14 -28.37 45.93
C HIS A 211 -16.91 -28.96 46.65
N THR A 212 -16.48 -28.38 47.77
CA THR A 212 -15.35 -28.89 48.56
C THR A 212 -15.64 -30.27 49.14
N ARG A 213 -16.87 -30.52 49.63
CA ARG A 213 -17.27 -31.83 50.16
C ARG A 213 -17.37 -32.91 49.08
N LEU A 214 -17.83 -32.56 47.88
CA LEU A 214 -17.86 -33.51 46.75
C LEU A 214 -16.44 -33.86 46.26
N ALA A 215 -15.54 -32.88 46.16
CA ALA A 215 -14.15 -33.11 45.77
C ALA A 215 -13.36 -33.98 46.77
N GLN A 216 -13.76 -34.00 48.04
CA GLN A 216 -13.19 -34.86 49.09
C GLN A 216 -13.80 -36.27 49.14
N THR A 217 -14.80 -36.56 48.32
CA THR A 217 -15.44 -37.88 48.30
C THR A 217 -14.70 -38.82 47.34
N SER A 218 -13.68 -39.52 47.85
CA SER A 218 -12.99 -40.59 47.10
C SER A 218 -13.86 -41.87 47.09
N LEU A 219 -14.34 -42.28 45.92
CA LEU A 219 -14.88 -43.61 45.70
C LEU A 219 -13.72 -44.58 45.45
N ASN A 220 -13.26 -45.26 46.49
CA ASN A 220 -12.29 -46.35 46.33
C ASN A 220 -12.92 -47.48 45.50
N PRO A 221 -12.31 -47.93 44.38
CA PRO A 221 -12.73 -49.17 43.73
C PRO A 221 -12.35 -50.37 44.61
N PRO A 222 -13.18 -51.44 44.67
CA PRO A 222 -12.88 -52.59 45.51
C PRO A 222 -11.69 -53.41 44.99
N SER A 223 -10.82 -53.74 45.94
CA SER A 223 -9.63 -54.59 45.80
C SER A 223 -9.99 -55.98 45.27
N SER A 224 -9.31 -56.43 44.21
CA SER A 224 -9.32 -57.85 43.80
C SER A 224 -7.94 -58.47 44.07
N PRO A 225 -7.88 -59.75 44.50
CA PRO A 225 -6.68 -60.36 45.04
C PRO A 225 -5.72 -60.85 43.94
N THR A 226 -4.43 -60.74 44.26
CA THR A 226 -3.25 -61.11 43.47
C THR A 226 -3.17 -62.61 43.14
N PRO A 227 -2.58 -62.97 41.97
CA PRO A 227 -1.81 -64.21 41.82
C PRO A 227 -0.31 -63.97 41.50
N PRO A 228 0.55 -65.01 41.64
CA PRO A 228 1.98 -64.91 41.97
C PRO A 228 2.94 -64.87 40.74
N PRO A 229 4.27 -64.75 40.95
CA PRO A 229 5.23 -64.25 39.94
C PRO A 229 6.00 -65.36 39.21
N CYS A 230 6.44 -65.08 37.97
CA CYS A 230 7.61 -65.70 37.30
C CYS A 230 7.90 -64.93 36.00
N GLN A 231 9.07 -64.29 35.87
CA GLN A 231 10.33 -64.78 35.26
C GLN A 231 10.51 -64.43 33.78
N ASN A 232 11.71 -63.92 33.50
CA ASN A 232 12.32 -63.57 32.21
C ASN A 232 12.01 -64.52 31.05
N SER A 233 11.87 -63.97 29.84
CA SER A 233 12.80 -64.24 28.72
C SER A 233 12.43 -63.45 27.47
N ASN A 234 13.48 -63.09 26.72
CA ASN A 234 13.46 -62.56 25.36
C ASN A 234 12.56 -63.39 24.43
N ILE A 235 11.93 -62.75 23.43
CA ILE A 235 11.95 -63.16 22.00
C ILE A 235 11.07 -62.18 21.20
N ALA A 236 11.63 -61.77 20.06
CA ALA A 236 10.97 -61.02 19.00
C ALA A 236 9.68 -61.71 18.48
N ARG A 237 8.76 -60.90 17.92
CA ARG A 237 8.29 -60.96 16.51
C ARG A 237 6.79 -60.64 16.31
N ARG A 238 6.53 -59.81 15.27
CA ARG A 238 5.34 -59.65 14.38
C ARG A 238 4.13 -58.81 14.89
N PRO A 239 3.17 -58.40 14.02
CA PRO A 239 3.21 -58.11 12.56
C PRO A 239 2.48 -56.80 12.13
N ASN A 240 2.63 -56.49 10.84
CA ASN A 240 1.88 -55.56 9.99
C ASN A 240 0.35 -55.67 10.08
N ILE A 241 -0.40 -54.55 10.18
CA ILE A 241 -1.83 -54.44 9.81
C ILE A 241 -2.12 -53.10 9.11
N SER A 242 -2.84 -53.23 8.00
CA SER A 242 -3.31 -52.25 7.03
C SER A 242 -4.50 -51.40 7.48
N GLN A 243 -4.54 -50.17 6.95
CA GLN A 243 -5.69 -49.43 6.38
C GLN A 243 -7.04 -49.41 7.12
N ILE A 244 -7.47 -48.21 7.55
CA ILE A 244 -8.87 -47.84 7.80
C ILE A 244 -9.18 -46.49 7.13
N ALA A 245 -10.36 -46.45 6.48
CA ALA A 245 -10.96 -45.37 5.70
C ALA A 245 -11.50 -44.19 6.55
N PRO A 246 -11.69 -42.99 5.97
CA PRO A 246 -12.21 -41.83 6.68
C PRO A 246 -13.75 -41.79 6.76
N TYR A 247 -14.21 -41.22 7.88
CA TYR A 247 -15.60 -41.08 8.33
C TYR A 247 -16.33 -39.95 7.58
N ARG A 248 -17.60 -40.19 7.21
CA ARG A 248 -18.54 -39.23 6.63
C ARG A 248 -19.06 -38.26 7.70
N GLN A 249 -19.16 -36.97 7.40
CA GLN A 249 -19.99 -36.03 8.15
C GLN A 249 -21.17 -35.54 7.28
N ALA A 250 -22.32 -35.44 7.95
CA ALA A 250 -23.64 -35.20 7.41
C ALA A 250 -23.88 -33.73 7.00
N THR A 251 -24.68 -33.55 5.95
CA THR A 251 -25.10 -32.26 5.39
C THR A 251 -26.41 -31.81 6.03
N ILE A 252 -26.50 -30.54 6.44
CA ILE A 252 -27.74 -29.84 6.80
C ILE A 252 -28.12 -28.92 5.62
N PRO A 253 -29.38 -28.90 5.14
CA PRO A 253 -29.78 -28.06 4.00
C PRO A 253 -30.19 -26.64 4.43
N ALA A 254 -29.69 -25.63 3.70
CA ALA A 254 -30.09 -24.23 3.80
C ALA A 254 -31.12 -23.85 2.69
N PRO A 255 -31.99 -22.85 2.92
CA PRO A 255 -33.12 -22.53 2.03
C PRO A 255 -32.71 -21.80 0.73
N PRO A 256 -33.54 -21.82 -0.32
CA PRO A 256 -33.15 -21.37 -1.66
C PRO A 256 -33.24 -19.85 -1.82
N LEU A 257 -32.11 -19.21 -2.13
CA LEU A 257 -32.09 -17.84 -2.65
C LEU A 257 -32.19 -17.86 -4.19
N ARG A 258 -33.06 -16.99 -4.70
CA ARG A 258 -33.46 -16.83 -6.10
C ARG A 258 -32.24 -16.66 -7.03
N ARG A 259 -32.17 -17.48 -8.08
CA ARG A 259 -31.27 -17.31 -9.23
C ARG A 259 -31.69 -16.09 -10.04
N THR A 260 -30.90 -15.02 -9.96
CA THR A 260 -30.78 -14.06 -11.06
C THR A 260 -29.74 -14.63 -12.02
N THR A 261 -30.13 -14.84 -13.27
CA THR A 261 -29.26 -15.31 -14.36
C THR A 261 -28.11 -14.33 -14.57
N GLN A 262 -26.93 -14.64 -14.02
CA GLN A 262 -25.67 -14.01 -14.39
C GLN A 262 -25.15 -14.63 -15.69
N VAL A 263 -24.93 -13.78 -16.69
CA VAL A 263 -24.20 -14.12 -17.92
C VAL A 263 -22.75 -14.45 -17.51
N PRO A 264 -22.15 -15.55 -17.97
CA PRO A 264 -20.76 -15.85 -17.67
C PRO A 264 -19.84 -14.79 -18.28
N LEU A 265 -19.03 -14.13 -17.44
CA LEU A 265 -17.88 -13.36 -17.89
C LEU A 265 -16.93 -14.31 -18.63
N ALA A 266 -16.83 -14.14 -19.94
CA ALA A 266 -15.84 -14.85 -20.75
C ALA A 266 -14.43 -14.48 -20.25
N TYR A 267 -13.64 -15.49 -19.89
CA TYR A 267 -12.20 -15.33 -19.76
C TYR A 267 -11.63 -14.76 -21.06
N PRO A 268 -10.61 -13.87 -21.02
CA PRO A 268 -9.98 -13.39 -22.25
C PRO A 268 -9.51 -14.60 -23.07
N ALA A 269 -9.86 -14.61 -24.35
CA ALA A 269 -9.51 -15.69 -25.26
C ALA A 269 -7.99 -15.91 -25.23
N LYS A 270 -7.55 -17.17 -25.25
CA LYS A 270 -6.12 -17.49 -25.34
C LYS A 270 -5.53 -16.80 -26.59
N PRO A 271 -4.36 -16.16 -26.49
CA PRO A 271 -3.67 -15.56 -27.62
C PRO A 271 -3.56 -16.51 -28.80
N THR A 272 -3.93 -16.06 -29.99
CA THR A 272 -3.79 -16.86 -31.23
C THR A 272 -2.31 -16.99 -31.60
N GLU A 273 -1.92 -18.08 -32.26
CA GLU A 273 -0.52 -18.27 -32.70
C GLU A 273 -0.08 -17.25 -33.76
N ALA A 274 -1.04 -16.68 -34.51
CA ALA A 274 -0.78 -15.58 -35.44
C ALA A 274 -0.35 -14.31 -34.69
N GLU A 275 -1.05 -13.92 -33.61
CA GLU A 275 -0.69 -12.77 -32.77
C GLU A 275 0.68 -12.96 -32.11
N LYS A 276 0.99 -14.16 -31.63
CA LYS A 276 2.32 -14.46 -31.06
C LYS A 276 3.42 -14.34 -32.09
N THR A 277 3.17 -14.75 -33.33
CA THR A 277 4.15 -14.65 -34.42
C THR A 277 4.42 -13.18 -34.76
N VAL A 278 3.37 -12.37 -34.89
CA VAL A 278 3.48 -10.92 -35.13
C VAL A 278 4.30 -10.23 -34.03
N LEU A 279 4.02 -10.54 -32.76
CA LEU A 279 4.77 -9.98 -31.64
C LEU A 279 6.26 -10.36 -31.70
N ARG A 280 6.60 -11.61 -32.04
CA ARG A 280 8.00 -12.02 -32.19
C ARG A 280 8.70 -11.26 -33.31
N THR A 281 8.04 -11.07 -34.46
CA THR A 281 8.58 -10.26 -35.56
C THR A 281 8.88 -8.83 -35.11
N TRP A 282 7.96 -8.20 -34.37
CA TRP A 282 8.19 -6.85 -33.85
C TRP A 282 9.37 -6.74 -32.88
N LEU A 283 9.63 -7.78 -32.08
CA LEU A 283 10.78 -7.81 -31.17
C LEU A 283 12.11 -7.85 -31.92
N ASP A 284 12.13 -8.42 -33.12
CA ASP A 284 13.34 -8.49 -33.95
C ASP A 284 13.49 -7.23 -34.83
N GLU A 285 12.38 -6.59 -35.21
CA GLU A 285 12.38 -5.35 -36.03
C GLU A 285 12.71 -4.08 -35.24
N LEU A 286 12.37 -4.00 -33.95
CA LEU A 286 12.80 -2.89 -33.08
C LEU A 286 14.01 -3.32 -32.24
N PRO A 287 15.25 -3.04 -32.70
CA PRO A 287 16.43 -3.45 -31.96
C PRO A 287 16.50 -2.72 -30.61
N HIS A 288 16.79 -3.49 -29.56
CA HIS A 288 17.14 -2.97 -28.25
C HIS A 288 18.59 -2.53 -28.25
N HIS A 289 18.84 -1.25 -27.96
CA HIS A 289 20.18 -0.66 -28.01
C HIS A 289 20.96 -0.91 -26.71
N PRO A 290 22.30 -1.04 -26.79
CA PRO A 290 23.16 -1.16 -25.61
C PRO A 290 23.20 0.15 -24.80
N ASP A 291 23.50 0.05 -23.51
CA ASP A 291 23.66 1.19 -22.61
C ASP A 291 24.94 1.98 -22.90
N THR A 292 24.88 2.79 -23.94
CA THR A 292 25.96 3.63 -24.45
C THR A 292 25.37 4.93 -24.95
N GLU A 293 26.16 6.00 -25.04
CA GLU A 293 25.70 7.29 -25.60
C GLU A 293 25.14 7.13 -27.02
N VAL A 294 25.76 6.27 -27.84
CA VAL A 294 25.28 5.95 -29.19
C VAL A 294 23.94 5.22 -29.14
N GLY A 295 23.77 4.28 -28.21
CA GLY A 295 22.52 3.55 -28.01
C GLY A 295 21.37 4.43 -27.51
N LEU A 296 21.66 5.38 -26.60
CA LEU A 296 20.70 6.39 -26.14
C LEU A 296 20.26 7.32 -27.27
N ALA A 297 21.19 7.77 -28.11
CA ALA A 297 20.86 8.58 -29.28
C ALA A 297 20.00 7.81 -30.30
N ALA A 298 20.31 6.54 -30.54
CA ALA A 298 19.54 5.67 -31.43
C ALA A 298 18.12 5.38 -30.88
N TYR A 299 17.99 5.18 -29.57
CA TYR A 299 16.71 5.04 -28.88
C TYR A 299 15.85 6.31 -29.02
N GLU A 300 16.41 7.49 -28.79
CA GLU A 300 15.70 8.75 -28.96
C GLU A 300 15.23 8.97 -30.40
N LEU A 301 16.02 8.55 -31.39
CA LEU A 301 15.62 8.57 -32.79
C LEU A 301 14.43 7.62 -33.04
N GLN A 302 14.47 6.40 -32.51
CA GLN A 302 13.36 5.45 -32.61
C GLN A 302 12.09 5.97 -31.95
N ARG A 303 12.18 6.64 -30.80
CA ARG A 303 11.02 7.26 -30.14
C ARG A 303 10.40 8.36 -30.99
N LYS A 304 11.23 9.21 -31.60
CA LYS A 304 10.77 10.27 -32.50
C LYS A 304 10.10 9.70 -33.73
N GLU A 305 10.67 8.66 -34.33
CA GLU A 305 10.11 7.99 -35.50
C GLU A 305 8.79 7.29 -35.18
N TRP A 306 8.73 6.58 -34.05
CA TRP A 306 7.50 5.99 -33.54
C TRP A 306 6.40 7.05 -33.33
N ALA A 307 6.76 8.18 -32.71
CA ALA A 307 5.83 9.29 -32.49
C ALA A 307 5.37 9.93 -33.81
N ARG A 308 6.23 9.99 -34.83
CA ARG A 308 5.90 10.47 -36.18
C ARG A 308 4.94 9.51 -36.88
N GLN A 309 5.15 8.21 -36.75
CA GLN A 309 4.37 7.19 -37.43
C GLN A 309 2.99 6.98 -36.80
N TYR A 310 2.91 6.95 -35.47
CA TYR A 310 1.68 6.58 -34.76
C TYR A 310 1.05 7.75 -33.99
N GLY A 311 1.79 8.80 -33.65
CA GLY A 311 1.32 9.92 -32.85
C GLY A 311 1.60 9.76 -31.35
N LEU A 312 1.88 10.88 -30.67
CA LEU A 312 2.25 10.90 -29.25
C LEU A 312 1.16 10.39 -28.31
N GLN A 313 -0.11 10.56 -28.65
CA GLN A 313 -1.25 10.13 -27.82
C GLN A 313 -1.72 8.70 -28.09
N THR A 314 -1.06 7.99 -29.01
CA THR A 314 -1.50 6.65 -29.42
C THR A 314 -1.21 5.61 -28.34
N CYS A 315 -2.23 4.81 -28.03
CA CYS A 315 -2.15 3.67 -27.13
C CYS A 315 -1.35 2.53 -27.77
N ILE A 316 -0.60 1.81 -26.94
CA ILE A 316 0.17 0.63 -27.34
C ILE A 316 -0.77 -0.58 -27.44
N ASP A 317 -0.63 -1.34 -28.53
CA ASP A 317 -1.33 -2.59 -28.79
C ASP A 317 -0.41 -3.54 -29.59
N HIS A 318 -0.90 -4.72 -29.97
CA HIS A 318 -0.16 -5.76 -30.70
C HIS A 318 0.39 -5.33 -32.06
N THR A 319 -0.07 -4.21 -32.61
CA THR A 319 0.30 -3.68 -33.92
C THR A 319 1.22 -2.46 -33.84
N LYS A 320 1.49 -1.96 -32.63
CA LYS A 320 2.25 -0.72 -32.38
C LYS A 320 3.36 -0.97 -31.36
N PRO A 321 4.48 -1.59 -31.76
CA PRO A 321 5.58 -1.88 -30.85
C PRO A 321 6.23 -0.60 -30.32
N TYR A 322 6.72 -0.61 -29.08
CA TYR A 322 7.37 0.56 -28.50
C TYR A 322 8.88 0.32 -28.27
N PRO A 323 9.76 1.30 -28.54
CA PRO A 323 11.19 1.16 -28.30
C PRO A 323 11.52 0.90 -26.81
N LEU A 324 12.58 0.12 -26.56
CA LEU A 324 13.04 -0.21 -25.21
C LEU A 324 14.16 0.72 -24.76
N TYR A 325 14.09 1.21 -23.52
CA TYR A 325 15.12 2.07 -22.96
C TYR A 325 16.46 1.32 -22.86
N PRO A 326 17.59 1.89 -23.32
CA PRO A 326 18.91 1.27 -23.21
C PRO A 326 19.30 0.95 -21.77
N GLY A 327 20.07 -0.13 -21.56
CA GLY A 327 20.49 -0.56 -20.20
C GLY A 327 19.42 -1.26 -19.38
N THR A 328 18.20 -1.37 -19.90
CA THR A 328 17.15 -2.20 -19.28
C THR A 328 17.25 -3.67 -19.71
N ALA A 329 16.56 -4.55 -19.01
CA ALA A 329 16.35 -5.92 -19.43
C ALA A 329 15.58 -5.99 -20.75
N GLY A 330 15.84 -7.04 -21.53
CA GLY A 330 15.05 -7.34 -22.73
C GLY A 330 13.58 -7.66 -22.41
N ILE A 331 12.74 -7.70 -23.45
CA ILE A 331 11.35 -8.15 -23.31
C ILE A 331 11.29 -9.67 -23.11
N CYS A 332 10.37 -10.13 -22.25
CA CYS A 332 10.08 -11.55 -22.03
C CYS A 332 11.26 -12.33 -21.43
N THR A 333 12.10 -11.67 -20.62
CA THR A 333 13.23 -12.28 -19.92
C THR A 333 12.89 -12.59 -18.46
N GLY A 334 11.73 -12.13 -17.97
CA GLY A 334 11.35 -12.17 -16.55
C GLY A 334 11.58 -10.83 -15.86
N GLU A 335 11.58 -9.76 -16.65
CA GLU A 335 11.80 -8.39 -16.22
C GLU A 335 10.61 -7.84 -15.40
N CYS A 336 10.92 -6.91 -14.50
CA CYS A 336 9.91 -6.09 -13.85
C CYS A 336 9.35 -5.09 -14.86
N TYR A 337 8.04 -5.07 -15.09
CA TYR A 337 7.44 -4.12 -16.03
C TYR A 337 7.50 -2.65 -15.59
N ARG A 338 7.94 -2.35 -14.36
CA ARG A 338 8.07 -0.97 -13.86
C ARG A 338 9.46 -0.40 -14.07
N CYS A 339 10.52 -1.13 -13.72
CA CYS A 339 11.90 -0.65 -13.85
C CYS A 339 12.73 -1.42 -14.89
N ALA A 340 12.17 -2.46 -15.50
CA ALA A 340 12.83 -3.38 -16.42
C ALA A 340 14.19 -3.92 -15.93
N THR A 341 14.27 -4.26 -14.65
CA THR A 341 15.34 -5.09 -14.09
C THR A 341 14.77 -6.43 -13.62
N HIS A 342 15.62 -7.35 -13.20
CA HIS A 342 15.20 -8.65 -12.67
C HIS A 342 15.24 -8.69 -11.13
N GLY A 343 14.79 -9.81 -10.56
CA GLY A 343 14.89 -10.10 -9.12
C GLY A 343 13.65 -9.76 -8.29
N HIS A 344 12.62 -9.15 -8.87
CA HIS A 344 11.39 -8.81 -8.15
C HIS A 344 10.16 -8.70 -9.09
N PRO A 345 8.93 -8.92 -8.59
CA PRO A 345 7.71 -8.72 -9.35
C PRO A 345 7.31 -7.23 -9.40
N SER A 346 6.56 -6.85 -10.43
CA SER A 346 6.10 -5.45 -10.61
C SER A 346 5.29 -4.88 -9.44
N ASN A 347 4.63 -5.73 -8.66
CA ASN A 347 3.84 -5.30 -7.50
C ASN A 347 4.72 -4.98 -6.28
N ASN A 348 5.95 -5.46 -6.26
CA ASN A 348 6.93 -5.23 -5.20
C ASN A 348 8.20 -4.60 -5.77
N CYS A 349 8.03 -3.67 -6.71
CA CYS A 349 9.13 -2.96 -7.36
C CYS A 349 9.75 -1.95 -6.37
N PRO A 350 11.03 -2.09 -6.00
CA PRO A 350 11.68 -1.19 -5.04
C PRO A 350 12.19 0.11 -5.69
N ALA A 351 12.14 0.23 -7.02
CA ALA A 351 12.53 1.43 -7.73
C ALA A 351 11.56 2.59 -7.45
N LEU A 352 12.10 3.79 -7.23
CA LEU A 352 11.32 5.02 -7.07
C LEU A 352 10.57 5.38 -8.36
N ARG A 353 9.52 6.20 -8.25
CA ARG A 353 8.61 6.47 -9.38
C ARG A 353 9.32 7.16 -10.55
N GLU A 354 10.36 7.94 -10.26
CA GLU A 354 11.21 8.64 -11.22
C GLU A 354 12.09 7.68 -12.03
N GLN A 355 12.37 6.49 -11.48
CA GLN A 355 13.15 5.43 -12.11
C GLN A 355 12.25 4.45 -12.90
N TRP A 356 10.94 4.70 -12.95
CA TRP A 356 10.04 3.84 -13.72
C TRP A 356 10.14 4.14 -15.21
N LEU A 357 9.97 3.08 -15.99
CA LEU A 357 9.89 3.16 -17.43
C LEU A 357 8.75 4.07 -17.88
N ASN A 358 8.90 4.56 -19.11
CA ASN A 358 7.80 5.20 -19.82
C ASN A 358 6.54 4.30 -19.77
N PRO A 359 5.35 4.86 -19.50
CA PRO A 359 4.10 4.09 -19.49
C PRO A 359 3.84 3.29 -20.77
N LYS A 360 4.31 3.78 -21.92
CA LYS A 360 4.19 3.08 -23.21
C LYS A 360 5.10 1.85 -23.29
N GLU A 361 6.34 1.97 -22.81
CA GLU A 361 7.25 0.82 -22.72
C GLU A 361 6.72 -0.22 -21.73
N THR A 362 6.20 0.23 -20.57
CA THR A 362 5.53 -0.63 -19.58
C THR A 362 4.36 -1.40 -20.21
N ALA A 363 3.51 -0.71 -20.98
CA ALA A 363 2.38 -1.34 -21.67
C ALA A 363 2.85 -2.36 -22.72
N TRP A 364 3.89 -2.02 -23.49
CA TRP A 364 4.46 -2.90 -24.50
C TRP A 364 5.05 -4.18 -23.89
N ARG A 365 5.83 -4.06 -22.80
CA ARG A 365 6.38 -5.20 -22.05
C ARG A 365 5.29 -6.10 -21.49
N ARG A 366 4.19 -5.53 -20.96
CA ARG A 366 3.04 -6.30 -20.48
C ARG A 366 2.33 -7.07 -21.59
N ILE A 367 2.11 -6.46 -22.75
CA ILE A 367 1.49 -7.13 -23.89
C ILE A 367 2.34 -8.32 -24.32
N CYS A 368 3.64 -8.11 -24.50
CA CYS A 368 4.55 -9.19 -24.88
C CYS A 368 4.62 -10.29 -23.82
N GLY A 369 4.77 -9.93 -22.54
CA GLY A 369 4.84 -10.89 -21.43
C GLY A 369 3.54 -11.68 -21.24
N HIS A 370 2.38 -11.06 -21.45
CA HIS A 370 1.08 -11.74 -21.36
C HIS A 370 0.87 -12.73 -22.51
N HIS A 371 1.26 -12.37 -23.74
CA HIS A 371 1.00 -13.17 -24.94
C HIS A 371 2.06 -14.24 -25.21
N LEU A 372 3.34 -13.93 -24.94
CA LEU A 372 4.48 -14.80 -25.24
C LEU A 372 5.00 -15.55 -24.00
N GLY A 373 4.68 -15.06 -22.80
CA GLY A 373 5.34 -15.52 -21.58
C GLY A 373 6.84 -15.19 -21.59
N PRO A 374 7.58 -15.63 -20.57
CA PRO A 374 9.01 -15.39 -20.50
C PRO A 374 9.79 -16.40 -21.36
N PHE A 375 9.76 -16.24 -22.69
CA PHE A 375 10.44 -17.19 -23.59
C PHE A 375 11.94 -16.90 -23.78
N ARG A 376 12.45 -15.73 -23.34
CA ARG A 376 13.86 -15.30 -23.45
C ARG A 376 14.61 -15.37 -22.10
N HIS A 377 14.36 -16.40 -21.29
CA HIS A 377 14.95 -16.56 -19.95
C HIS A 377 16.49 -16.62 -19.90
N SER A 378 17.18 -16.92 -21.00
CA SER A 378 18.64 -17.00 -21.06
C SER A 378 19.33 -15.67 -21.37
N ALA A 379 18.59 -14.56 -21.37
CA ALA A 379 19.14 -13.23 -21.62
C ALA A 379 19.98 -12.70 -20.43
N VAL A 380 20.81 -11.70 -20.70
CA VAL A 380 21.69 -11.07 -19.70
C VAL A 380 20.85 -10.53 -18.54
N TRP A 381 21.23 -10.92 -17.32
CA TRP A 381 20.53 -10.52 -16.11
C TRP A 381 20.91 -9.10 -15.70
N VAL A 382 19.94 -8.19 -15.78
CA VAL A 382 20.07 -6.79 -15.34
C VAL A 382 19.58 -6.66 -13.89
N ASN A 383 20.48 -6.26 -12.98
CA ASN A 383 20.17 -5.98 -11.57
C ASN A 383 19.76 -4.51 -11.38
N LEU A 384 18.84 -4.27 -10.45
CA LEU A 384 18.55 -2.92 -10.00
C LEU A 384 19.65 -2.45 -9.05
N VAL A 385 20.36 -1.38 -9.43
CA VAL A 385 21.25 -0.65 -8.54
C VAL A 385 20.44 0.51 -7.96
N LEU A 386 19.99 0.36 -6.72
CA LEU A 386 19.37 1.46 -5.99
C LEU A 386 20.48 2.43 -5.56
N PRO A 387 20.29 3.76 -5.71
CA PRO A 387 21.24 4.71 -5.16
C PRO A 387 21.34 4.48 -3.65
N GLU A 388 22.57 4.28 -3.18
CA GLU A 388 22.90 4.23 -1.76
C GLU A 388 22.43 5.54 -1.13
N PHE A 389 21.77 5.47 0.03
CA PHE A 389 21.27 6.65 0.74
C PHE A 389 22.46 7.46 1.29
N GLU A 390 23.14 8.21 0.42
CA GLU A 390 24.07 9.26 0.80
C GLU A 390 23.40 10.63 0.64
N GLU A 391 23.22 11.28 1.79
CA GLU A 391 23.09 12.72 2.01
C GLU A 391 22.10 13.52 1.14
N TYR A 392 20.84 13.49 1.58
CA TYR A 392 19.87 14.54 1.24
C TYR A 392 20.07 15.77 2.16
N ASN A 393 21.20 16.49 2.01
CA ASN A 393 21.50 17.69 2.78
C ASN A 393 21.98 18.91 1.95
N GLU A 394 21.84 18.89 0.63
CA GLU A 394 22.36 19.99 -0.22
C GLU A 394 21.30 20.82 -0.95
N TYR A 395 20.00 20.60 -0.71
CA TYR A 395 18.93 21.32 -1.45
C TYR A 395 18.24 22.47 -0.68
N VAL A 396 18.72 22.83 0.51
CA VAL A 396 18.13 23.94 1.32
C VAL A 396 18.95 25.24 1.26
N ASN A 397 20.22 25.22 0.84
CA ASN A 397 21.09 26.41 0.89
C ASN A 397 21.07 27.32 -0.36
N GLN A 398 20.22 27.04 -1.37
CA GLN A 398 20.20 27.87 -2.60
C GLN A 398 19.07 28.92 -2.65
N TYR A 399 18.19 29.01 -1.65
CA TYR A 399 17.05 29.96 -1.68
C TYR A 399 16.94 30.92 -0.48
N GLU A 400 17.94 31.01 0.41
CA GLU A 400 17.99 32.04 1.48
C GLU A 400 19.13 33.06 1.32
N GLY A 401 19.78 33.13 0.15
CA GLY A 401 20.87 34.07 -0.13
C GLY A 401 20.50 35.33 -0.93
N ALA A 402 19.23 35.56 -1.27
CA ALA A 402 18.84 36.58 -2.26
C ALA A 402 17.84 37.65 -1.78
N LEU A 403 17.70 37.88 -0.47
CA LEU A 403 16.83 38.95 0.07
C LEU A 403 17.46 39.71 1.25
N ASP A 404 18.74 40.04 1.18
CA ASP A 404 19.25 41.14 2.01
C ASP A 404 20.50 41.80 1.41
N GLN A 405 20.29 42.79 0.54
CA GLN A 405 21.26 43.86 0.26
C GLN A 405 20.58 44.97 -0.53
N GLY A 406 20.16 46.02 0.16
CA GLY A 406 19.57 47.17 -0.50
C GLY A 406 19.23 48.35 0.40
N LYS A 407 20.16 48.84 1.25
CA LYS A 407 20.16 50.23 1.76
C LYS A 407 21.55 50.74 2.13
N ALA A 408 21.77 52.02 1.77
CA ALA A 408 22.91 52.92 2.00
C ALA A 408 24.14 52.62 1.12
N GLU A 409 24.73 53.57 0.37
CA GLU A 409 25.15 54.91 0.80
C GLU A 409 25.00 55.97 -0.32
N GLY A 410 24.70 57.21 0.08
CA GLY A 410 24.72 58.38 -0.79
C GLY A 410 26.12 59.02 -0.88
N PRO A 411 26.44 59.77 -1.95
CA PRO A 411 27.76 60.36 -2.11
C PRO A 411 27.86 61.71 -1.40
N SER A 412 28.98 61.92 -0.69
CA SER A 412 29.48 63.26 -0.37
C SER A 412 30.32 63.78 -1.53
N ALA A 413 29.86 64.87 -2.15
CA ALA A 413 30.65 66.00 -2.64
C ALA A 413 29.69 67.12 -3.09
#